data_AF-A0A957NH60-F1
#
_entry.id   AF-A0A957NH60-F1
#
_cell.length_a   1.000
_cell.length_b   1.000
_cell.length_c   1.000
_cell.angle_alpha   90.00
_cell.angle_beta   90.00
_cell.angle_gamma   90.00
#
_symmetry.space_group_name_H-M   'P 1'
#
loop_
_entity.id
_entity.type
_entity.pdbx_description
1 polymer ?
#
loop_
_entity_poly.entity_id
_entity_poly.type
_entity_poly.pdbx_seq_one_letter_code
_entity_poly.pdbx_strand_id
1 'polypeptide(L)'
;MDESSLPQESFYSEQQARDILKIASRLEYDQSDFSEAHLQQMAQELGISENALVRAKAQYLVEKEQLEAQREEVELQSEFEKYRRNAFMTHLVVTVIIIPMLIAINLLTSTEFLWFFIPMFAMLVGLGGHYWGLQQKEGSFYNQQYHQWLMFNRRKHKRLSAGN
;
A
#
# COMPACT_ATOMS: atom_id res chain seq x y z
N MET A 1 27.97 -31.47 -39.06
CA MET A 1 26.55 -31.13 -39.25
C MET A 1 25.82 -31.91 -38.19
N ASP A 2 25.45 -31.24 -37.11
CA ASP A 2 24.91 -31.87 -35.90
C ASP A 2 23.38 -31.74 -35.93
N GLU A 3 22.71 -32.88 -36.09
CA GLU A 3 21.27 -33.02 -36.29
C GLU A 3 20.52 -33.12 -34.95
N SER A 4 21.13 -32.67 -33.84
CA SER A 4 20.68 -32.96 -32.47
C SER A 4 19.87 -31.86 -31.78
N SER A 5 19.30 -30.90 -32.53
CA SER A 5 18.49 -29.81 -31.96
C SER A 5 17.02 -29.91 -32.37
N LEU A 6 16.44 -31.11 -32.34
CA LEU A 6 15.00 -31.25 -32.26
C LEU A 6 14.58 -30.90 -30.82
N PRO A 7 13.62 -29.98 -30.62
CA PRO A 7 13.18 -29.60 -29.28
C PRO A 7 12.60 -30.85 -28.60
N GLN A 8 13.21 -31.24 -27.49
CA GLN A 8 12.69 -32.27 -26.58
C GLN A 8 11.23 -31.90 -26.27
N GLU A 9 10.26 -32.80 -26.49
CA GLU A 9 8.86 -32.56 -26.15
C GLU A 9 8.76 -32.20 -24.66
N SER A 10 8.73 -30.90 -24.38
CA SER A 10 8.62 -30.38 -23.03
C SER A 10 7.17 -30.51 -22.61
N PHE A 11 6.86 -31.53 -21.83
CA PHE A 11 5.57 -31.68 -21.17
C PHE A 11 5.41 -30.56 -20.14
N TYR A 12 4.53 -29.60 -20.42
CA TYR A 12 4.15 -28.56 -19.47
C TYR A 12 2.95 -29.02 -18.64
N SER A 13 2.97 -28.75 -17.34
CA SER A 13 1.76 -28.92 -16.53
C SER A 13 0.67 -27.96 -17.00
N GLU A 14 -0.59 -28.31 -16.72
CA GLU A 14 -1.74 -27.48 -17.09
C GLU A 14 -1.61 -26.03 -16.57
N GLN A 15 -1.01 -25.87 -15.39
CA GLN A 15 -0.74 -24.56 -14.79
C GLN A 15 0.38 -23.81 -15.52
N GLN A 16 1.47 -24.49 -15.86
CA GLN A 16 2.57 -23.89 -16.63
C GLN A 16 2.12 -23.47 -18.04
N ALA A 17 1.32 -24.29 -18.71
CA ALA A 17 0.77 -23.96 -20.03
C ALA A 17 -0.11 -22.70 -19.96
N ARG A 18 -0.98 -22.59 -18.94
CA ARG A 18 -1.80 -21.38 -18.73
C ARG A 18 -0.96 -20.14 -18.44
N ASP A 19 0.09 -20.27 -17.63
CA ASP A 19 0.98 -19.14 -17.31
C ASP A 19 1.75 -18.68 -18.56
N ILE A 20 2.26 -19.61 -19.38
CA ILE A 20 2.93 -19.30 -20.65
C ILE A 20 1.97 -18.60 -21.61
N LEU A 21 0.74 -19.11 -21.76
CA LEU A 21 -0.29 -18.48 -22.61
C LEU A 21 -0.67 -17.08 -22.11
N LYS A 22 -0.75 -16.87 -20.79
CA LYS A 22 -1.00 -15.56 -20.17
C LYS A 22 0.15 -14.57 -20.38
N ILE A 23 1.38 -15.06 -20.55
CA ILE A 23 2.54 -14.22 -20.87
C ILE A 23 2.55 -13.91 -22.37
N ALA A 24 2.35 -14.93 -23.23
CA ALA A 24 2.29 -14.76 -24.67
C ALA A 24 1.20 -13.78 -25.09
N SER A 25 -0.01 -13.89 -24.51
CA SER A 25 -1.11 -12.96 -24.81
C SER A 25 -0.78 -11.51 -24.42
N ARG A 26 -0.07 -11.28 -23.30
CA ARG A 26 0.39 -9.94 -22.91
C ARG A 26 1.44 -9.37 -23.85
N LEU A 27 2.31 -10.21 -24.39
CA LEU A 27 3.36 -9.78 -25.33
C LEU A 27 2.78 -9.46 -26.73
N GLU A 28 1.71 -10.14 -27.12
CA GLU A 28 1.08 -9.98 -28.44
C GLU A 28 0.00 -8.88 -28.45
N TYR A 29 -0.70 -8.68 -27.33
CA TYR A 29 -1.80 -7.73 -27.18
C TYR A 29 -1.56 -6.77 -25.99
N ASP A 30 -0.62 -5.84 -26.17
CA ASP A 30 -0.16 -4.93 -25.10
C ASP A 30 -1.17 -3.80 -24.78
N GLN A 31 -2.14 -3.46 -25.67
CA GLN A 31 -2.94 -2.22 -25.52
C GLN A 31 -4.41 -2.26 -25.98
N SER A 32 -4.92 -3.38 -26.48
CA SER A 32 -6.29 -3.44 -27.00
C SER A 32 -7.25 -4.06 -26.00
N ASP A 33 -8.16 -3.26 -25.44
CA ASP A 33 -9.33 -3.76 -24.71
C ASP A 33 -10.12 -4.70 -25.63
N PHE A 34 -10.28 -5.96 -25.22
CA PHE A 34 -11.09 -6.91 -25.98
C PHE A 34 -12.56 -6.53 -25.87
N SER A 35 -13.22 -6.30 -27.01
CA SER A 35 -14.67 -6.13 -27.01
C SER A 35 -15.34 -7.43 -26.56
N GLU A 36 -16.53 -7.31 -25.97
CA GLU A 36 -17.29 -8.48 -25.52
C GLU A 36 -17.56 -9.47 -26.65
N ALA A 37 -17.75 -8.97 -27.87
CA ALA A 37 -17.90 -9.78 -29.07
C ALA A 37 -16.63 -10.58 -29.41
N HIS A 38 -15.45 -9.97 -29.26
CA HIS A 38 -14.17 -10.65 -29.50
C HIS A 38 -13.93 -11.75 -28.45
N LEU A 39 -14.28 -11.49 -27.18
CA LEU A 39 -14.19 -12.48 -26.11
C LEU A 39 -15.10 -13.70 -26.37
N GLN A 40 -16.32 -13.46 -26.89
CA GLN A 40 -17.24 -14.53 -27.29
C GLN A 40 -16.73 -15.32 -28.48
N GLN A 41 -16.13 -14.65 -29.48
CA GLN A 41 -15.53 -15.30 -30.64
C GLN A 41 -14.37 -16.22 -30.23
N MET A 42 -13.44 -15.74 -29.40
CA MET A 42 -12.35 -16.56 -28.88
C MET A 42 -12.86 -17.75 -28.06
N ALA A 43 -13.91 -17.57 -27.25
CA ALA A 43 -14.52 -18.67 -26.52
C ALA A 43 -15.10 -19.73 -27.46
N GLN A 44 -15.74 -19.33 -28.57
CA GLN A 44 -16.23 -20.26 -29.58
C GLN A 44 -15.08 -21.00 -30.29
N GLU A 45 -14.01 -20.29 -30.67
CA GLU A 45 -12.82 -20.86 -31.32
C GLU A 45 -12.13 -21.90 -30.42
N LEU A 46 -12.09 -21.64 -29.11
CA LEU A 46 -11.52 -22.54 -28.10
C LEU A 46 -12.48 -23.65 -27.65
N GLY A 47 -13.70 -23.72 -28.21
CA GLY A 47 -14.71 -24.71 -27.83
C GLY A 47 -15.27 -24.53 -26.42
N ILE A 48 -15.14 -23.34 -25.83
CA ILE A 48 -15.66 -22.99 -24.50
C ILE A 48 -17.17 -22.70 -24.62
N SER A 49 -17.99 -23.45 -23.88
CA SER A 49 -19.44 -23.23 -23.86
C SER A 49 -19.82 -21.83 -23.36
N GLU A 50 -20.91 -21.26 -23.87
CA GLU A 50 -21.43 -19.95 -23.46
C GLU A 50 -21.70 -19.87 -21.94
N ASN A 51 -22.23 -20.94 -21.35
CA ASN A 51 -22.46 -21.03 -19.89
C ASN A 51 -21.15 -20.97 -19.10
N ALA A 52 -20.08 -21.63 -19.58
CA ALA A 52 -18.76 -21.55 -18.96
C ALA A 52 -18.19 -20.12 -19.03
N LEU A 53 -18.37 -19.44 -20.17
CA LEU A 53 -17.94 -18.04 -20.32
C LEU A 53 -18.69 -17.09 -19.38
N VAL A 54 -20.01 -17.25 -19.24
CA VAL A 54 -20.83 -16.44 -18.31
C VAL A 54 -20.39 -16.64 -16.86
N ARG A 55 -20.13 -17.88 -16.45
CA ARG A 55 -19.62 -18.20 -15.11
C ARG A 55 -18.23 -17.60 -14.87
N ALA A 56 -17.34 -17.71 -15.86
CA ALA A 56 -15.99 -17.15 -15.79
C ALA A 56 -16.02 -15.62 -15.64
N LYS A 57 -16.89 -14.92 -16.40
CA LYS A 57 -17.10 -13.47 -16.24
C LYS A 57 -17.59 -13.11 -14.84
N ALA A 58 -18.57 -13.85 -14.32
CA ALA A 58 -19.09 -13.61 -12.97
C ALA A 58 -18.00 -13.79 -11.90
N GLN A 59 -17.18 -14.84 -12.01
CA GLN A 59 -16.04 -15.07 -11.10
C GLN A 59 -14.99 -13.96 -11.22
N TYR A 60 -14.66 -13.55 -12.44
CA TYR A 60 -13.71 -12.47 -12.69
C TYR A 60 -14.17 -11.15 -12.05
N LEU A 61 -15.46 -10.80 -12.15
CA LEU A 61 -15.98 -9.58 -11.52
C LEU A 61 -15.85 -9.62 -10.00
N VAL A 62 -16.14 -10.75 -9.37
CA VAL A 62 -15.98 -10.93 -7.93
C VAL A 62 -14.51 -10.86 -7.51
N GLU A 63 -13.61 -11.53 -8.25
CA GLU A 63 -12.17 -11.49 -7.99
C GLU A 63 -11.64 -10.06 -8.15
N LYS A 64 -12.08 -9.35 -9.20
CA LYS A 64 -11.70 -7.97 -9.45
C LYS A 64 -12.14 -7.05 -8.30
N GLU A 65 -13.40 -7.16 -7.84
CA GLU A 65 -13.91 -6.38 -6.71
C GLU A 65 -13.09 -6.64 -5.43
N GLN A 66 -12.76 -7.90 -5.16
CA GLN A 66 -11.92 -8.28 -4.01
C GLN A 66 -10.49 -7.70 -4.12
N LEU A 67 -9.91 -7.71 -5.31
CA LEU A 67 -8.58 -7.14 -5.54
C LEU A 67 -8.57 -5.63 -5.39
N GLU A 68 -9.62 -4.96 -5.88
CA GLU A 68 -9.79 -3.51 -5.71
C GLU A 68 -9.98 -3.13 -4.24
N ALA A 69 -10.83 -3.86 -3.51
CA ALA A 69 -11.02 -3.65 -2.08
C ALA A 69 -9.71 -3.85 -1.29
N GLN A 70 -8.94 -4.90 -1.60
CA GLN A 70 -7.64 -5.13 -0.97
C GLN A 70 -6.63 -4.02 -1.28
N ARG A 71 -6.62 -3.51 -2.52
CA ARG A 71 -5.75 -2.38 -2.90
C ARG A 71 -6.11 -1.13 -2.13
N GLU A 72 -7.39 -0.80 -2.04
CA GLU A 72 -7.87 0.36 -1.27
C GLU A 72 -7.45 0.26 0.20
N GLU A 73 -7.60 -0.92 0.82
CA GLU A 73 -7.17 -1.15 2.20
C GLU A 73 -5.67 -0.92 2.40
N VAL A 74 -4.83 -1.45 1.51
CA VAL A 74 -3.37 -1.28 1.56
C VAL A 74 -2.99 0.20 1.37
N GLU A 75 -3.66 0.90 0.45
CA GLU A 75 -3.43 2.32 0.22
C GLU A 75 -3.77 3.14 1.46
N LEU A 76 -4.95 2.93 2.06
CA LEU A 76 -5.38 3.61 3.28
C LEU A 76 -4.44 3.37 4.45
N GLN A 77 -3.97 2.13 4.63
CA GLN A 77 -2.96 1.82 5.64
C GLN A 77 -1.66 2.58 5.39
N SER A 78 -1.19 2.63 4.14
CA SER A 78 0.02 3.37 3.78
C SER A 78 -0.09 4.87 4.04
N GLU A 79 -1.26 5.46 3.76
CA GLU A 79 -1.54 6.87 4.05
C GLU A 79 -1.54 7.15 5.55
N PHE A 80 -2.14 6.26 6.33
CA PHE A 80 -2.17 6.37 7.78
C PHE A 80 -0.76 6.27 8.39
N GLU A 81 0.08 5.37 7.88
CA GLU A 81 1.48 5.28 8.31
C GLU A 81 2.26 6.57 8.02
N LYS A 82 2.06 7.16 6.83
CA LYS A 82 2.65 8.46 6.47
C LYS A 82 2.17 9.57 7.42
N TYR A 83 0.87 9.62 7.70
CA TYR A 83 0.30 10.58 8.64
C TYR A 83 0.93 10.49 10.03
N ARG A 84 1.05 9.28 10.59
CA ARG A 84 1.68 9.05 11.90
C ARG A 84 3.15 9.47 11.91
N ARG A 85 3.91 9.12 10.87
CA ARG A 85 5.32 9.53 10.73
C ARG A 85 5.45 11.04 10.68
N ASN A 86 4.61 11.72 9.90
CA ASN A 86 4.66 13.18 9.79
C ASN A 86 4.34 13.87 11.13
N ALA A 87 3.34 13.38 11.86
CA ALA A 87 3.01 13.91 13.19
C ALA A 87 4.21 13.79 14.15
N PHE A 88 4.89 12.64 14.17
CA PHE A 88 6.10 12.45 14.97
C PHE A 88 7.27 13.33 14.49
N MET A 89 7.49 13.45 13.18
CA MET A 89 8.54 14.32 12.62
C MET A 89 8.36 15.78 13.05
N THR A 90 7.13 16.29 13.11
CA THR A 90 6.86 17.64 13.63
C THR A 90 7.35 17.79 15.06
N HIS A 91 7.02 16.85 15.95
CA HIS A 91 7.48 16.89 17.34
C HIS A 91 9.01 16.75 17.43
N LEU A 92 9.60 15.85 16.65
CA LEU A 92 11.04 15.66 16.60
C LEU A 92 11.79 16.93 16.19
N VAL A 93 11.35 17.58 15.11
CA VAL A 93 11.97 18.83 14.62
C VAL A 93 11.87 19.93 15.66
N VAL A 94 10.70 20.11 16.27
CA VAL A 94 10.50 21.11 17.33
C VAL A 94 11.44 20.82 18.52
N THR A 95 11.53 19.57 18.96
CA THR A 95 12.44 19.18 20.05
C THR A 95 13.91 19.44 19.68
N VAL A 96 14.34 19.10 18.47
CA VAL A 96 15.72 19.32 17.99
C VAL A 96 16.08 20.80 17.90
N ILE A 97 15.12 21.69 17.62
CA ILE A 97 15.34 23.14 17.58
C ILE A 97 15.32 23.75 18.98
N ILE A 98 14.38 23.33 19.84
CA ILE A 98 14.20 23.92 21.17
C ILE A 98 15.36 23.56 22.11
N ILE A 99 15.94 22.34 22.03
CA ILE A 99 17.07 21.92 22.87
C ILE A 99 18.29 22.86 22.76
N PRO A 100 18.88 23.13 21.58
CA PRO A 100 20.01 24.04 21.46
C PRO A 100 19.64 25.47 21.83
N MET A 101 18.41 25.92 21.55
CA MET A 101 17.91 27.22 22.00
C MET A 101 17.90 27.32 23.54
N LEU A 102 17.39 26.31 24.23
CA LEU A 102 17.39 26.21 25.70
C LEU A 102 18.81 26.22 26.27
N ILE A 103 19.73 25.49 25.66
CA ILE A 103 21.15 25.49 26.06
C ILE A 103 21.73 26.90 25.91
N ALA A 104 21.50 27.58 24.78
CA ALA A 104 21.98 28.93 24.55
C ALA A 104 21.42 29.93 25.59
N ILE A 105 20.12 29.88 25.88
CA ILE A 105 19.50 30.74 26.89
C ILE A 105 20.08 30.47 28.27
N ASN A 106 20.29 29.20 28.63
CA ASN A 106 20.90 28.84 29.91
C ASN A 106 22.31 29.42 30.04
N LEU A 107 23.14 29.28 29.01
CA LEU A 107 24.49 29.85 29.01
C LEU A 107 24.51 31.38 29.12
N LEU A 108 23.47 32.06 28.61
CA LEU A 108 23.33 33.52 28.71
C LEU A 108 22.77 33.99 30.06
N THR A 109 21.98 33.17 30.75
CA THR A 109 21.23 33.57 31.97
C THR A 109 21.86 33.04 33.26
N SER A 110 22.40 31.82 33.25
CA SER A 110 23.00 31.19 34.41
C SER A 110 23.91 30.03 33.99
N THR A 111 25.22 30.26 34.02
CA THR A 111 26.23 29.22 33.79
C THR A 111 26.41 28.29 35.00
N GLU A 112 26.06 28.74 36.21
CA GLU A 112 26.19 27.95 37.45
C GLU A 112 25.03 26.97 37.67
N PHE A 113 23.84 27.26 37.12
CA PHE A 113 22.66 26.43 37.25
C PHE A 113 22.10 26.05 35.88
N LEU A 114 22.20 24.77 35.55
CA LEU A 114 21.78 24.19 34.27
C LEU A 114 20.28 23.87 34.26
N TRP A 115 19.44 24.90 34.44
CA TRP A 115 17.98 24.75 34.48
C TRP A 115 17.38 24.15 33.21
N PHE A 116 18.06 24.27 32.06
CA PHE A 116 17.60 23.74 30.77
C PHE A 116 17.36 22.22 30.77
N PHE A 117 17.98 21.47 31.69
CA PHE A 117 17.77 20.03 31.82
C PHE A 117 16.30 19.68 32.09
N ILE A 118 15.60 20.49 32.90
CA ILE A 118 14.22 20.21 33.30
C ILE A 118 13.27 20.17 32.08
N PRO A 119 13.15 21.25 31.26
CA PRO A 119 12.32 21.22 30.06
C PRO A 119 12.83 20.23 29.02
N MET A 120 14.16 20.05 28.90
CA MET A 120 14.74 19.07 27.97
C MET A 120 14.27 17.64 28.27
N PHE A 121 14.36 17.21 29.53
CA PHE A 121 13.90 15.87 29.93
C PHE A 121 12.39 15.70 29.71
N ALA A 122 11.58 16.71 30.04
CA ALA A 122 10.14 16.65 29.82
C ALA A 122 9.78 16.44 28.33
N MET A 123 10.45 17.15 27.42
CA MET A 123 10.24 16.98 25.97
C MET A 123 10.74 15.64 25.46
N LEU A 124 11.88 15.14 25.97
CA LEU A 124 12.41 13.83 25.59
C LEU A 124 11.48 12.68 26.00
N VAL A 125 10.89 12.75 27.19
CA VAL A 125 9.89 11.77 27.64
C VAL A 125 8.64 11.79 26.75
N GLY A 126 8.14 12.99 26.42
CA GLY A 126 7.01 13.14 25.50
C GLY A 126 7.30 12.55 24.12
N LEU A 127 8.48 12.85 23.56
CA LEU A 127 8.93 12.31 22.27
C LEU A 127 9.07 10.78 22.30
N GLY A 128 9.60 10.23 23.39
CA GLY A 128 9.71 8.79 23.63
C GLY A 128 8.35 8.09 23.63
N GLY A 129 7.34 8.70 24.25
CA GLY A 129 5.96 8.21 24.22
C GLY A 129 5.37 8.15 22.80
N HIS A 130 5.56 9.20 22.01
CA HIS A 130 5.12 9.21 20.61
C HIS A 130 5.86 8.17 19.76
N TYR A 131 7.17 7.99 19.97
CA TYR A 131 7.97 7.00 19.27
C TYR A 131 7.53 5.56 19.60
N TRP A 132 7.26 5.27 20.88
CA TRP A 132 6.70 3.99 21.29
C TRP A 132 5.33 3.74 20.65
N GLY A 133 4.52 4.79 20.56
CA GLY A 133 3.24 4.78 19.86
C GLY A 133 3.35 4.52 18.35
N LEU A 134 4.49 4.79 17.70
CA LEU A 134 4.74 4.46 16.29
C LEU A 134 5.08 2.99 16.06
N GLN A 135 5.85 2.39 16.97
CA GLN A 135 6.31 1.00 16.86
C GLN A 135 5.19 -0.03 17.09
N GLN A 136 4.22 0.30 17.95
CA GLN A 136 3.04 -0.54 18.11
C GLN A 136 2.16 -0.47 16.85
N LYS A 137 2.26 -1.51 16.03
CA LYS A 137 1.36 -1.78 14.90
C LYS A 137 0.21 -2.73 15.28
N GLU A 138 0.31 -3.38 16.43
CA GLU A 138 -0.65 -4.36 16.90
C GLU A 138 -1.23 -3.88 18.24
N GLY A 139 -2.56 -3.70 18.28
CA GLY A 139 -3.28 -3.35 19.50
C GLY A 139 -4.50 -2.45 19.28
N SER A 140 -5.37 -2.44 20.29
CA SER A 140 -6.61 -1.64 20.33
C SER A 140 -6.37 -0.15 20.01
N PHE A 141 -5.23 0.39 20.42
CA PHE A 141 -4.86 1.79 20.16
C PHE A 141 -4.54 2.09 18.69
N TYR A 142 -3.93 1.15 17.96
CA TYR A 142 -3.66 1.32 16.53
C TYR A 142 -4.98 1.37 15.76
N ASN A 143 -5.85 0.38 15.99
CA ASN A 143 -7.15 0.32 15.34
C ASN A 143 -8.01 1.54 15.69
N GLN A 144 -8.00 1.98 16.95
CA GLN A 144 -8.74 3.18 17.37
C GLN A 144 -8.25 4.45 16.64
N GLN A 145 -6.93 4.67 16.56
CA GLN A 145 -6.39 5.83 15.84
C GLN A 145 -6.61 5.75 14.33
N TYR A 146 -6.54 4.54 13.76
CA TYR A 146 -6.85 4.30 12.36
C TYR A 146 -8.31 4.63 12.06
N HIS A 147 -9.25 4.15 12.88
CA HIS A 147 -10.67 4.45 12.73
C HIS A 147 -10.97 5.94 12.92
N GLN A 148 -10.35 6.61 13.89
CA GLN A 148 -10.49 8.06 14.05
C GLN A 148 -9.98 8.81 12.81
N TRP A 149 -8.78 8.47 12.34
CA TRP A 149 -8.20 9.05 11.14
C TRP A 149 -9.08 8.84 9.90
N LEU A 150 -9.61 7.62 9.71
CA LEU A 150 -10.56 7.31 8.64
C LEU A 150 -11.82 8.19 8.71
N MET A 151 -12.37 8.37 9.91
CA MET A 151 -13.56 9.21 10.10
C MET A 151 -13.32 10.67 9.70
N PHE A 152 -12.15 11.22 10.01
CA PHE A 152 -11.78 12.58 9.60
C PHE A 152 -11.46 12.68 8.09
N ASN A 153 -10.78 11.69 7.52
CA ASN A 153 -10.32 11.73 6.13
C ASN A 153 -11.32 11.18 5.10
N ARG A 154 -12.45 10.60 5.54
CA ARG A 154 -13.56 10.14 4.69
C ARG A 154 -14.08 11.18 3.69
N ARG A 155 -13.96 12.47 4.00
CA ARG A 155 -14.39 13.58 3.12
C ARG A 155 -13.49 13.77 1.89
N LYS A 156 -12.21 13.38 1.98
CA LYS A 156 -11.29 13.40 0.83
C LYS A 156 -11.47 12.17 -0.05
N HIS A 157 -11.62 10.99 0.55
CA HIS A 157 -11.78 9.72 -0.18
C HIS A 157 -13.09 9.62 -0.99
N LYS A 158 -14.23 10.09 -0.46
CA LYS A 158 -15.49 10.16 -1.23
C LYS A 158 -15.45 11.09 -2.46
N ARG A 159 -14.52 12.03 -2.53
CA ARG A 159 -14.36 12.94 -3.68
C ARG A 159 -13.50 12.31 -4.77
N LEU A 160 -12.59 11.39 -4.42
CA LEU A 160 -11.74 10.67 -5.36
C LEU A 160 -12.53 9.55 -6.06
N SER A 161 -13.46 8.89 -5.35
CA SER A 161 -14.34 7.86 -5.94
C SER A 161 -15.52 8.42 -6.75
N ALA A 162 -15.83 9.72 -6.64
CA ALA A 162 -16.94 10.38 -7.32
C ALA A 162 -16.50 11.31 -8.47
N GLY A 163 -15.19 11.38 -8.72
CA GLY A 163 -14.58 12.25 -9.73
C GLY A 163 -14.01 11.52 -10.95
N ASN A 164 -14.36 10.25 -11.13
CA ASN A 164 -13.97 9.42 -12.27
C ASN A 164 -15.22 8.88 -12.96
#